data_AF-A0A7W3MUF3-F1
#
_entry.id   AF-A0A7W3MUF3-F1
#
_cell.length_a   1.000
_cell.length_b   1.000
_cell.length_c   1.000
_cell.angle_alpha   90.00
_cell.angle_beta   90.00
_cell.angle_gamma   90.00
#
_symmetry.space_group_name_H-M   'P 1'
#
loop_
_entity.id
_entity.type
_entity.pdbx_description
1 polymer ?
#
loop_
_entity_poly.entity_id
_entity_poly.type
_entity_poly.pdbx_seq_one_letter_code
_entity_poly.pdbx_strand_id
1 'polypeptide(L)'
;MGFDLYGVLTLDEGVLGLFERVIPGGSRYALPVGGSGWPDGWVLPVPWELEYGTGGRPAMVPDALEPADEDVWRAAAGVPAGADPLDAFDEIDFALVSLLSLAAPVVLIDDSTFGGVLGHEHAVLGVNGRIEAAYGVDFLGGRAFVLEAGGYREADPAEVAPAAQCAERLDDRLRGRFLFDGYLPRSPNREGPPSRAPWSGPTPEVDPAWRRHFPVLA
;
A
#
# COMPACT_ATOMS: atom_id res chain seq x y z
N MET A 1 9.62 17.64 -14.46
CA MET A 1 8.47 17.24 -13.63
C MET A 1 8.64 15.76 -13.35
N GLY A 2 8.72 15.38 -12.09
CA GLY A 2 8.71 13.98 -11.65
C GLY A 2 7.52 13.79 -10.71
N PHE A 3 7.10 12.55 -10.52
CA PHE A 3 6.15 12.15 -9.50
C PHE A 3 6.72 10.96 -8.75
N ASP A 4 6.34 10.88 -7.48
CA ASP A 4 6.86 9.92 -6.52
C ASP A 4 5.66 9.52 -5.67
N LEU A 5 4.97 8.49 -6.14
CA LEU A 5 3.79 7.94 -5.48
C LEU A 5 4.24 6.78 -4.63
N TYR A 6 4.33 7.04 -3.33
CA TYR A 6 4.43 5.98 -2.34
C TYR A 6 3.23 6.05 -1.39
N GLY A 7 2.26 5.16 -1.58
CA GLY A 7 1.01 5.20 -0.83
C GLY A 7 0.20 3.91 -0.87
N VAL A 8 -0.81 3.85 0.00
CA VAL A 8 -1.76 2.75 0.13
C VAL A 8 -3.13 3.20 -0.39
N LEU A 9 -3.59 2.59 -1.49
CA LEU A 9 -4.93 2.74 -2.04
C LEU A 9 -5.91 1.79 -1.33
N THR A 10 -7.07 2.33 -0.95
CA THR A 10 -8.22 1.57 -0.41
C THR A 10 -9.53 2.16 -0.94
N LEU A 11 -10.56 1.33 -1.06
CA LEU A 11 -11.92 1.75 -1.37
C LEU A 11 -12.85 1.73 -0.14
N ASP A 12 -12.29 1.43 1.03
CA ASP A 12 -13.03 1.32 2.28
C ASP A 12 -12.47 2.27 3.34
N GLU A 13 -13.36 3.09 3.92
CA GLU A 13 -12.99 4.08 4.92
C GLU A 13 -12.51 3.46 6.24
N GLY A 14 -12.86 2.20 6.54
CA GLY A 14 -12.43 1.49 7.73
C GLY A 14 -10.91 1.36 7.83
N VAL A 15 -10.22 1.32 6.69
CA VAL A 15 -8.74 1.30 6.64
C VAL A 15 -8.15 2.57 7.27
N LEU A 16 -8.81 3.72 7.16
CA LEU A 16 -8.35 4.97 7.80
C LEU A 16 -8.32 4.82 9.33
N GLY A 17 -9.23 4.02 9.89
CA GLY A 17 -9.27 3.72 11.32
C GLY A 17 -8.09 2.89 11.80
N LEU A 18 -7.61 1.91 11.00
CA LEU A 18 -6.37 1.20 11.32
C LEU A 18 -5.15 2.06 11.08
N PHE A 19 -5.13 2.84 10.00
CA PHE A 19 -4.04 3.77 9.72
C PHE A 19 -3.87 4.81 10.84
N GLU A 20 -4.95 5.32 11.40
CA GLU A 20 -4.93 6.22 12.57
C GLU A 20 -4.36 5.55 13.84
N ARG A 21 -4.45 4.22 13.97
CA ARG A 21 -3.79 3.50 15.07
C ARG A 21 -2.29 3.35 14.85
N VAL A 22 -1.87 3.10 13.61
CA VAL A 22 -0.44 3.00 13.24
C VAL A 22 0.22 4.36 13.37
N ILE A 23 -0.46 5.42 12.90
CA ILE A 23 0.04 6.79 12.91
C ILE A 23 -1.07 7.70 13.46
N PRO A 24 -1.07 8.01 14.77
CA PRO A 24 -2.01 8.95 15.35
C PRO A 24 -1.96 10.32 14.67
N GLY A 25 -3.11 10.78 14.19
CA GLY A 25 -3.26 11.98 13.36
C GLY A 25 -2.84 11.79 11.90
N GLY A 26 -2.44 10.59 11.48
CA GLY A 26 -2.00 10.26 10.13
C GLY A 26 -3.15 10.23 9.13
N SER A 27 -4.33 9.76 9.53
CA SER A 27 -5.51 9.66 8.64
C SER A 27 -5.96 11.02 8.07
N ARG A 28 -5.59 12.13 8.72
CA ARG A 28 -5.83 13.47 8.18
C ARG A 28 -5.13 13.67 6.84
N TYR A 29 -4.04 12.94 6.55
CA TYR A 29 -3.31 13.05 5.29
C TYR A 29 -3.83 12.13 4.18
N ALA A 30 -4.88 11.35 4.45
CA ALA A 30 -5.55 10.58 3.42
C ALA A 30 -6.11 11.52 2.34
N LEU A 31 -5.82 11.21 1.08
CA LEU A 31 -6.35 11.95 -0.06
C LEU A 31 -7.56 11.20 -0.63
N PRO A 32 -8.75 11.81 -0.65
CA PRO A 32 -9.90 11.21 -1.31
C PRO A 32 -9.64 11.16 -2.81
N VAL A 33 -9.88 10.00 -3.40
CA VAL A 33 -9.82 9.75 -4.85
C VAL A 33 -11.20 9.31 -5.32
N GLY A 34 -11.57 9.68 -6.55
CA GLY A 34 -12.91 9.46 -7.05
C GLY A 34 -13.21 10.28 -8.29
N GLY A 35 -14.43 10.16 -8.81
CA GLY A 35 -14.88 10.90 -9.98
C GLY A 35 -15.79 10.09 -10.89
N SER A 36 -16.25 10.70 -11.98
CA SER A 36 -17.18 10.05 -12.89
C SER A 36 -16.60 8.75 -13.45
N GLY A 37 -17.27 7.63 -13.13
CA GLY A 37 -16.86 6.30 -13.57
C GLY A 37 -15.73 5.66 -12.76
N TRP A 38 -15.21 6.32 -11.71
CA TRP A 38 -14.20 5.76 -10.80
C TRP A 38 -14.85 5.43 -9.44
N PRO A 39 -14.40 4.37 -8.75
CA PRO A 39 -14.82 4.14 -7.37
C PRO A 39 -14.30 5.25 -6.47
N ASP A 40 -15.11 5.68 -5.51
CA ASP A 40 -14.63 6.52 -4.42
C ASP A 40 -13.68 5.70 -3.54
N GLY A 41 -12.61 6.34 -3.07
CA GLY A 41 -11.60 5.70 -2.26
C GLY A 41 -10.65 6.70 -1.62
N TRP A 42 -9.58 6.19 -1.05
CA TRP A 42 -8.56 6.98 -0.37
C TRP A 42 -7.17 6.47 -0.73
N VAL A 43 -6.24 7.41 -0.87
CA VAL A 43 -4.81 7.13 -0.92
C VAL A 43 -4.18 7.65 0.36
N LEU A 44 -3.62 6.73 1.14
CA LEU A 44 -2.92 7.01 2.39
C LEU A 44 -1.43 7.13 2.07
N PRO A 45 -0.72 8.20 2.45
CA PRO A 45 0.74 8.21 2.36
C PRO A 45 1.31 7.11 3.24
N VAL A 46 2.37 6.43 2.80
CA VAL A 46 3.06 5.46 3.67
C VAL A 46 3.69 6.15 4.89
N PRO A 47 3.84 5.46 6.04
CA PRO A 47 4.27 6.06 7.29
C PRO A 47 5.57 6.87 7.21
N TRP A 48 6.60 6.34 6.56
CA TRP A 48 7.91 7.00 6.45
C TRP A 48 7.87 8.24 5.54
N GLU A 49 7.14 8.20 4.42
CA GLU A 49 6.94 9.38 3.56
C GLU A 49 6.16 10.48 4.27
N LEU A 50 5.20 10.09 5.11
CA LEU A 50 4.43 11.03 5.90
C LEU A 50 5.28 11.65 7.01
N GLU A 51 6.07 10.86 7.72
CA GLU A 51 7.03 11.35 8.72
C GLU A 51 8.02 12.32 8.10
N TYR A 52 8.65 11.93 6.98
CA TYR A 52 9.60 12.78 6.27
C TYR A 52 8.93 14.08 5.79
N GLY A 53 7.78 13.97 5.13
CA GLY A 53 7.03 15.11 4.58
C GLY A 53 6.50 16.09 5.63
N THR A 54 6.35 15.65 6.89
CA THR A 54 5.79 16.48 7.98
C THR A 54 6.81 16.87 9.05
N GLY A 55 8.07 16.49 8.90
CA GLY A 55 9.09 16.68 9.94
C GLY A 55 8.81 15.88 11.21
N GLY A 56 8.21 14.69 11.06
CA GLY A 56 7.93 13.71 12.11
C GLY A 56 6.67 14.02 12.94
N ARG A 57 5.67 14.73 12.40
CA ARG A 57 4.49 15.22 13.16
C ARG A 57 3.18 14.98 12.41
N PRO A 58 3.02 13.78 11.85
CA PRO A 58 2.84 12.64 12.74
C PRO A 58 3.95 11.60 12.61
N ALA A 59 4.05 10.75 13.64
CA ALA A 59 4.99 9.64 13.70
C ALA A 59 4.25 8.34 13.96
N MET A 60 4.77 7.26 13.39
CA MET A 60 4.32 5.91 13.62
C MET A 60 4.47 5.56 15.10
N VAL A 61 3.49 4.84 15.63
CA VAL A 61 3.59 4.24 16.96
C VAL A 61 4.79 3.29 16.94
N PRO A 62 5.68 3.35 17.96
CA PRO A 62 6.82 2.43 18.04
C PRO A 62 6.37 0.99 17.87
N ASP A 63 7.14 0.24 17.09
CA ASP A 63 6.97 -1.19 16.88
C ASP A 63 5.61 -1.57 16.23
N ALA A 64 4.85 -0.61 15.69
CA ALA A 64 3.52 -0.86 15.15
C ALA A 64 3.49 -1.84 13.97
N LEU A 65 4.58 -1.86 13.20
CA LEU A 65 4.80 -2.74 12.06
C LEU A 65 5.85 -3.82 12.35
N GLU A 66 6.28 -3.99 13.60
CA GLU A 66 7.21 -5.05 14.01
C GLU A 66 6.40 -6.25 14.52
N PRO A 67 6.30 -7.35 13.76
CA PRO A 67 5.52 -8.48 14.20
C PRO A 67 6.16 -9.14 15.43
N ALA A 68 5.36 -9.56 16.40
CA ALA A 68 5.89 -10.17 17.63
C ALA A 68 6.68 -11.48 17.39
N ASP A 69 6.33 -12.20 16.32
CA ASP A 69 7.05 -13.35 15.79
C ASP A 69 6.98 -13.26 14.25
N GLU A 70 8.10 -12.87 13.66
CA GLU A 70 8.22 -12.56 12.24
C GLU A 70 7.97 -13.79 11.37
N ASP A 71 8.58 -14.94 11.67
CA ASP A 71 8.39 -16.18 10.92
C ASP A 71 6.93 -16.64 10.93
N VAL A 72 6.29 -16.55 12.10
CA VAL A 72 4.88 -16.93 12.28
C VAL A 72 3.94 -15.95 11.57
N TRP A 73 4.27 -14.65 11.56
CA TRP A 73 3.54 -13.66 10.76
C TRP A 73 3.73 -13.89 9.26
N ARG A 74 4.97 -14.05 8.76
CA ARG A 74 5.28 -14.30 7.35
C ARG A 74 4.48 -15.49 6.81
N ALA A 75 4.44 -16.59 7.56
CA ALA A 75 3.65 -17.77 7.21
C ALA A 75 2.14 -17.49 7.18
N ALA A 76 1.62 -16.70 8.13
CA ALA A 76 0.20 -16.36 8.19
C ALA A 76 -0.22 -15.40 7.08
N ALA A 77 0.60 -14.39 6.80
CA ALA A 77 0.43 -13.40 5.75
C ALA A 77 0.73 -13.96 4.34
N GLY A 78 1.37 -15.12 4.24
CA GLY A 78 1.72 -15.71 2.95
C GLY A 78 2.87 -14.99 2.25
N VAL A 79 3.75 -14.33 3.03
CA VAL A 79 4.96 -13.70 2.49
C VAL A 79 5.87 -14.82 1.95
N PRO A 80 6.30 -14.77 0.68
CA PRO A 80 7.16 -15.80 0.11
C PRO A 80 8.47 -15.96 0.88
N ALA A 81 8.98 -17.20 0.95
CA ALA A 81 10.31 -17.45 1.50
C ALA A 81 11.44 -17.08 0.52
N GLY A 82 11.13 -17.06 -0.79
CA GLY A 82 12.08 -16.60 -1.81
C GLY A 82 12.21 -15.09 -1.79
N ALA A 83 13.40 -14.59 -2.12
CA ALA A 83 13.64 -13.16 -2.25
C ALA A 83 12.85 -12.57 -3.42
N ASP A 84 12.43 -11.31 -3.25
CA ASP A 84 11.97 -10.47 -4.33
C ASP A 84 13.09 -10.31 -5.39
N PRO A 85 12.84 -10.61 -6.68
CA PRO A 85 13.84 -10.48 -7.74
C PRO A 85 14.41 -9.06 -7.93
N LEU A 86 13.69 -8.04 -7.47
CA LEU A 86 14.02 -6.61 -7.61
C LEU A 86 14.32 -5.93 -6.27
N ASP A 87 14.19 -6.62 -5.14
CA ASP A 87 14.30 -6.00 -3.80
C ASP A 87 13.32 -4.81 -3.65
N ALA A 88 12.11 -4.95 -4.24
CA ALA A 88 11.14 -3.88 -4.36
C ALA A 88 10.34 -3.64 -3.08
N PHE A 89 10.12 -4.69 -2.29
CA PHE A 89 9.42 -4.61 -1.01
C PHE A 89 10.30 -5.09 0.11
N ASP A 90 10.38 -4.29 1.17
CA ASP A 90 10.93 -4.75 2.43
C ASP A 90 9.84 -5.39 3.32
N GLU A 91 10.25 -5.89 4.48
CA GLU A 91 9.32 -6.53 5.42
C GLU A 91 8.33 -5.55 6.04
N ILE A 92 8.70 -4.27 6.16
CA ILE A 92 7.86 -3.22 6.72
C ILE A 92 6.72 -2.91 5.74
N ASP A 93 6.99 -2.93 4.43
CA ASP A 93 5.97 -2.78 3.38
C ASP A 93 4.92 -3.90 3.47
N PHE A 94 5.37 -5.15 3.54
CA PHE A 94 4.48 -6.29 3.71
C PHE A 94 3.73 -6.24 5.04
N ALA A 95 4.38 -5.83 6.13
CA ALA A 95 3.74 -5.68 7.43
C ALA A 95 2.64 -4.61 7.41
N LEU A 96 2.90 -3.46 6.78
CA LEU A 96 1.92 -2.38 6.61
C LEU A 96 0.71 -2.87 5.81
N VAL A 97 0.95 -3.52 4.66
CA VAL A 97 -0.10 -4.03 3.77
C VAL A 97 -0.92 -5.11 4.48
N SER A 98 -0.24 -6.06 5.13
CA SER A 98 -0.87 -7.10 5.94
C SER A 98 -1.75 -6.47 7.01
N LEU A 99 -1.23 -5.57 7.86
CA LEU A 99 -1.98 -4.94 8.93
C LEU A 99 -3.19 -4.14 8.42
N LEU A 100 -3.01 -3.26 7.43
CA LEU A 100 -4.10 -2.43 6.92
C LEU A 100 -5.17 -3.26 6.20
N SER A 101 -4.77 -4.35 5.54
CA SER A 101 -5.70 -5.23 4.84
C SER A 101 -6.67 -5.99 5.75
N LEU A 102 -6.45 -5.95 7.07
CA LEU A 102 -7.35 -6.52 8.07
C LEU A 102 -8.67 -5.75 8.20
N ALA A 103 -8.70 -4.48 7.79
CA ALA A 103 -9.94 -3.71 7.72
C ALA A 103 -10.72 -3.97 6.44
N ALA A 104 -10.02 -3.93 5.31
CA ALA A 104 -10.53 -4.17 3.96
C ALA A 104 -9.34 -4.35 3.01
N PRO A 105 -9.54 -4.88 1.78
CA PRO A 105 -8.47 -4.96 0.78
C PRO A 105 -7.75 -3.62 0.55
N VAL A 106 -6.42 -3.66 0.44
CA VAL A 106 -5.57 -2.48 0.17
C VAL A 106 -4.50 -2.80 -0.86
N VAL A 107 -4.06 -1.78 -1.59
CA VAL A 107 -2.93 -1.87 -2.51
C VAL A 107 -1.88 -0.85 -2.12
N LEU A 108 -0.69 -1.29 -1.72
CA LEU A 108 0.48 -0.41 -1.63
C LEU A 108 1.07 -0.26 -3.03
N ILE A 109 1.41 0.98 -3.39
CA ILE A 109 1.97 1.37 -4.67
C ILE A 109 3.21 2.20 -4.37
N ASP A 110 4.30 1.84 -5.04
CA ASP A 110 5.54 2.60 -5.13
C ASP A 110 5.84 2.85 -6.61
N ASP A 111 5.76 4.11 -7.04
CA ASP A 111 6.06 4.56 -8.40
C ASP A 111 6.98 5.77 -8.33
N SER A 112 8.18 5.61 -8.90
CA SER A 112 9.17 6.66 -9.00
C SER A 112 9.38 7.05 -10.47
N THR A 113 8.91 8.25 -10.82
CA THR A 113 9.11 8.88 -12.12
C THR A 113 9.96 10.15 -11.99
N PHE A 114 11.10 10.19 -12.68
CA PHE A 114 11.97 11.36 -12.72
C PHE A 114 12.13 11.91 -14.14
N GLY A 115 11.94 13.22 -14.30
CA GLY A 115 12.10 13.87 -15.61
C GLY A 115 11.10 13.43 -16.69
N GLY A 116 9.98 12.80 -16.30
CA GLY A 116 9.01 12.21 -17.22
C GLY A 116 9.37 10.80 -17.68
N VAL A 117 10.38 10.18 -17.06
CA VAL A 117 10.77 8.79 -17.27
C VAL A 117 10.43 8.00 -16.02
N LEU A 118 9.60 6.97 -16.18
CA LEU A 118 9.28 6.01 -15.13
C LEU A 118 10.51 5.13 -14.89
N GLY A 119 11.02 5.15 -13.66
CA GLY A 119 12.18 4.35 -13.26
C GLY A 119 11.78 2.93 -12.87
N HIS A 120 10.87 2.85 -11.91
CA HIS A 120 10.26 1.60 -11.46
C HIS A 120 8.81 1.84 -11.03
N GLU A 121 8.02 0.77 -11.08
CA GLU A 121 6.69 0.70 -10.51
C GLU A 121 6.57 -0.63 -9.76
N HIS A 122 6.10 -0.60 -8.53
CA HIS A 122 5.86 -1.77 -7.69
C HIS A 122 4.48 -1.63 -7.05
N ALA A 123 3.74 -2.73 -6.96
CA ALA A 123 2.50 -2.75 -6.21
C ALA A 123 2.27 -4.09 -5.51
N VAL A 124 1.66 -4.06 -4.33
CA VAL A 124 1.30 -5.25 -3.55
C VAL A 124 -0.14 -5.13 -3.05
N LEU A 125 -0.91 -6.20 -3.23
CA LEU A 125 -2.29 -6.34 -2.78
C LEU A 125 -2.34 -7.15 -1.48
N GLY A 126 -2.93 -6.55 -0.44
CA GLY A 126 -3.27 -7.21 0.81
C GLY A 126 -4.77 -7.45 0.91
N VAL A 127 -5.18 -8.63 1.38
CA VAL A 127 -6.58 -8.97 1.71
C VAL A 127 -6.63 -9.77 3.01
N ASN A 128 -7.38 -9.29 4.01
CA ASN A 128 -7.60 -9.99 5.27
C ASN A 128 -6.29 -10.43 5.98
N GLY A 129 -5.26 -9.58 5.93
CA GLY A 129 -3.95 -9.85 6.52
C GLY A 129 -2.96 -10.55 5.58
N ARG A 130 -3.41 -11.02 4.42
CA ARG A 130 -2.61 -11.85 3.51
C ARG A 130 -2.15 -11.09 2.29
N ILE A 131 -0.93 -11.37 1.83
CA ILE A 131 -0.41 -10.91 0.55
C ILE A 131 -0.99 -11.81 -0.54
N GLU A 132 -1.90 -11.26 -1.32
CA GLU A 132 -2.60 -12.00 -2.38
C GLU A 132 -1.88 -11.89 -3.73
N ALA A 133 -1.24 -10.75 -3.98
CA ALA A 133 -0.42 -10.54 -5.16
C ALA A 133 0.61 -9.45 -4.93
N ALA A 134 1.72 -9.51 -5.66
CA ALA A 134 2.62 -8.37 -5.83
C ALA A 134 3.19 -8.37 -7.25
N TYR A 135 3.53 -7.19 -7.75
CA TYR A 135 4.07 -7.02 -9.09
C TYR A 135 5.14 -5.95 -9.03
N GLY A 136 6.15 -6.07 -9.88
CA GLY A 136 7.18 -5.05 -9.97
C GLY A 136 7.84 -5.01 -11.33
N VAL A 137 8.20 -3.81 -11.76
CA VAL A 137 8.93 -3.55 -12.99
C VAL A 137 10.02 -2.51 -12.73
N ASP A 138 11.27 -2.89 -13.01
CA ASP A 138 12.39 -1.97 -13.16
C ASP A 138 12.58 -1.70 -14.66
N PHE A 139 12.14 -0.53 -15.12
CA PHE A 139 12.19 -0.16 -16.54
C PHE A 139 13.61 0.14 -17.01
N LEU A 140 14.50 0.56 -16.11
CA LEU A 140 15.90 0.85 -16.44
C LEU A 140 16.72 -0.43 -16.52
N GLY A 141 16.45 -1.38 -15.63
CA GLY A 141 17.04 -2.72 -15.62
C GLY A 141 16.41 -3.68 -16.63
N GLY A 142 15.21 -3.37 -17.14
CA GLY A 142 14.48 -4.23 -18.07
C GLY A 142 14.05 -5.55 -17.44
N ARG A 143 13.70 -5.54 -16.14
CA ARG A 143 13.32 -6.72 -15.36
C ARG A 143 11.96 -6.51 -14.73
N ALA A 144 11.22 -7.59 -14.59
CA ALA A 144 9.93 -7.57 -13.92
C ALA A 144 9.69 -8.87 -13.16
N PHE A 145 8.83 -8.81 -12.14
CA PHE A 145 8.35 -9.97 -11.42
C PHE A 145 6.84 -9.94 -11.24
N VAL A 146 6.30 -11.12 -11.00
CA VAL A 146 4.97 -11.33 -10.46
C VAL A 146 5.08 -12.23 -9.24
N LEU A 147 4.34 -11.90 -8.19
CA LEU A 147 4.09 -12.74 -7.04
C LEU A 147 2.61 -13.15 -7.10
N GLU A 148 2.38 -14.43 -7.37
CA GLU A 148 1.06 -15.04 -7.37
C GLU A 148 1.18 -16.45 -6.80
N ALA A 149 0.12 -16.96 -6.19
CA ALA A 149 0.10 -18.30 -5.60
C ALA A 149 1.26 -18.58 -4.63
N GLY A 150 1.73 -17.54 -3.91
CA GLY A 150 2.74 -17.64 -2.86
C GLY A 150 4.19 -17.72 -3.32
N GLY A 151 4.50 -17.42 -4.60
CA GLY A 151 5.88 -17.42 -5.08
C GLY A 151 6.16 -16.35 -6.15
N TYR A 152 7.39 -15.83 -6.13
CA TYR A 152 7.89 -14.93 -7.16
C TYR A 152 8.23 -15.67 -8.44
N ARG A 153 7.99 -15.02 -9.57
CA ARG A 153 8.39 -15.46 -10.91
C ARG A 153 8.81 -14.25 -11.73
N GLU A 154 9.92 -14.35 -12.45
CA GLU A 154 10.31 -13.34 -13.44
C GLU A 154 9.29 -13.29 -14.59
N ALA A 155 9.06 -12.09 -15.11
CA ALA A 155 8.13 -11.82 -16.20
C ALA A 155 8.73 -10.83 -17.21
N ASP A 156 8.11 -10.74 -18.38
CA ASP A 156 8.44 -9.72 -19.36
C ASP A 156 7.93 -8.35 -18.86
N PRO A 157 8.79 -7.31 -18.75
CA PRO A 157 8.35 -5.95 -18.39
C PRO A 157 7.19 -5.41 -19.24
N ALA A 158 7.06 -5.84 -20.50
CA ALA A 158 5.98 -5.40 -21.38
C ALA A 158 4.60 -5.98 -20.99
N GLU A 159 4.56 -7.02 -20.14
CA GLU A 159 3.35 -7.72 -19.72
C GLU A 159 2.91 -7.37 -18.29
N VAL A 160 3.72 -6.61 -17.56
CA VAL A 160 3.49 -6.29 -16.15
C VAL A 160 3.10 -4.83 -16.02
N ALA A 161 1.98 -4.59 -15.35
CA ALA A 161 1.45 -3.26 -15.04
C ALA A 161 1.07 -3.23 -13.55
N PRO A 162 2.06 -3.05 -12.65
CA PRO A 162 1.91 -3.35 -11.23
C PRO A 162 0.69 -2.72 -10.56
N ALA A 163 0.54 -1.40 -10.61
CA ALA A 163 -0.58 -0.74 -9.94
C ALA A 163 -1.92 -1.15 -10.57
N ALA A 164 -1.98 -1.28 -11.90
CA ALA A 164 -3.21 -1.67 -12.60
C ALA A 164 -3.63 -3.11 -12.27
N GLN A 165 -2.68 -4.05 -12.21
CA GLN A 165 -2.94 -5.46 -11.90
C GLN A 165 -3.36 -5.69 -10.44
N CYS A 166 -2.77 -4.96 -9.49
CA CYS A 166 -3.27 -4.98 -8.12
C CYS A 166 -4.64 -4.30 -7.99
N ALA A 167 -4.83 -3.15 -8.66
CA ALA A 167 -6.08 -2.40 -8.57
C ALA A 167 -7.27 -3.12 -9.22
N GLU A 168 -7.09 -3.84 -10.33
CA GLU A 168 -8.19 -4.63 -10.92
C GLU A 168 -8.67 -5.76 -10.00
N ARG A 169 -7.80 -6.26 -9.12
CA ARG A 169 -8.13 -7.25 -8.09
C ARG A 169 -8.78 -6.62 -6.87
N LEU A 170 -8.49 -5.33 -6.63
CA LEU A 170 -9.16 -4.53 -5.60
C LEU A 170 -10.62 -4.26 -5.99
N ASP A 171 -10.88 -3.85 -7.24
CA ASP A 171 -12.23 -3.61 -7.77
C ASP A 171 -12.27 -3.72 -9.30
N ASP A 172 -13.25 -4.47 -9.83
CA ASP A 172 -13.40 -4.70 -11.26
C ASP A 172 -13.58 -3.41 -12.09
N ARG A 173 -14.05 -2.31 -11.50
CA ARG A 173 -14.20 -1.01 -12.19
C ARG A 173 -12.86 -0.39 -12.55
N LEU A 174 -11.77 -0.79 -11.89
CA LEU A 174 -10.41 -0.33 -12.15
C LEU A 174 -9.72 -1.11 -13.28
N ARG A 175 -10.31 -2.23 -13.73
CA ARG A 175 -9.76 -3.10 -14.77
C ARG A 175 -9.47 -2.35 -16.06
N GLY A 176 -8.24 -2.50 -16.56
CA GLY A 176 -7.77 -1.94 -17.83
C GLY A 176 -7.69 -0.41 -17.86
N ARG A 177 -7.68 0.24 -16.69
CA ARG A 177 -7.58 1.70 -16.60
C ARG A 177 -6.19 2.15 -16.15
N PHE A 178 -5.79 3.31 -16.65
CA PHE A 178 -4.57 3.98 -16.22
C PHE A 178 -4.86 4.85 -15.00
N LEU A 179 -4.43 4.41 -13.82
CA LEU A 179 -4.78 5.06 -12.55
C LEU A 179 -4.15 6.46 -12.41
N PHE A 180 -3.05 6.72 -13.12
CA PHE A 180 -2.34 8.00 -13.08
C PHE A 180 -2.98 9.09 -13.95
N ASP A 181 -4.05 8.79 -14.70
CA ASP A 181 -4.88 9.78 -15.41
C ASP A 181 -5.85 10.51 -14.47
N GLY A 182 -5.32 11.06 -13.38
CA GLY A 182 -6.05 11.92 -12.45
C GLY A 182 -6.87 11.20 -11.39
N TYR A 183 -6.79 9.87 -11.30
CA TYR A 183 -7.37 9.12 -10.17
C TYR A 183 -6.42 9.08 -8.98
N LEU A 184 -5.16 8.68 -9.18
CA LEU A 184 -4.13 8.70 -8.13
C LEU A 184 -3.42 10.06 -8.03
N PRO A 185 -3.07 10.51 -6.81
CA PRO A 185 -2.19 11.66 -6.61
C PRO A 185 -0.77 11.35 -7.11
N ARG A 186 0.00 12.39 -7.45
CA ARG A 186 1.40 12.24 -7.88
C ARG A 186 2.39 12.17 -6.72
N SER A 187 2.02 12.73 -5.57
CA SER A 187 2.80 12.67 -4.33
C SER A 187 1.85 12.83 -3.13
N PRO A 188 1.37 11.74 -2.52
CA PRO A 188 0.35 11.80 -1.48
C PRO A 188 0.71 12.70 -0.29
N ASN A 189 1.98 12.74 0.09
CA ASN A 189 2.48 13.58 1.18
C ASN A 189 2.59 15.08 0.83
N ARG A 190 2.49 15.46 -0.46
CA ARG A 190 2.67 16.83 -0.96
C ARG A 190 1.43 17.39 -1.67
N GLU A 191 0.51 16.54 -2.09
CA GLU A 191 -0.67 16.93 -2.84
C GLU A 191 -1.91 17.07 -1.97
N GLY A 192 -2.68 18.13 -2.21
CA GLY A 192 -3.99 18.34 -1.61
C GLY A 192 -3.95 18.86 -0.16
N PRO A 193 -4.99 19.59 0.28
CA PRO A 193 -5.18 19.81 1.70
C PRO A 193 -5.52 18.45 2.34
N PRO A 194 -4.87 18.08 3.47
CA PRO A 194 -5.26 16.90 4.23
C PRO A 194 -6.79 16.87 4.44
N SER A 195 -7.39 15.67 4.46
CA SER A 195 -8.68 15.45 5.15
C SER A 195 -8.68 16.28 6.43
N ARG A 196 -9.46 17.37 6.46
CA ARG A 196 -9.28 18.45 7.45
C ARG A 196 -9.52 17.99 8.89
N ALA A 197 -10.14 16.82 9.06
CA ALA A 197 -10.31 16.15 10.34
C ALA A 197 -9.65 14.75 10.27
N PRO A 198 -8.90 14.36 11.31
CA PRO A 198 -8.55 12.96 11.53
C PRO A 198 -9.79 12.07 11.55
N TRP A 199 -9.61 10.80 11.23
CA TRP A 199 -10.63 9.78 11.40
C TRP A 199 -11.15 9.80 12.84
N SER A 200 -12.47 9.88 12.96
CA SER A 200 -13.17 9.92 14.26
C SER A 200 -14.28 8.86 14.35
N GLY A 201 -14.41 8.02 13.32
CA GLY A 201 -15.29 6.86 13.34
C GLY A 201 -14.74 5.72 14.20
N PRO A 202 -15.51 4.63 14.34
CA PRO A 202 -15.01 3.44 15.03
C PRO A 202 -13.78 2.88 14.28
N THR A 203 -12.80 2.35 15.01
CA THR A 203 -11.84 1.45 14.36
C THR A 203 -12.58 0.19 13.94
N PRO A 204 -12.35 -0.35 12.73
CA PRO A 204 -12.89 -1.65 12.34
C PRO A 204 -12.54 -2.75 13.33
N GLU A 205 -13.45 -3.70 13.48
CA GLU A 205 -13.24 -4.91 14.26
C GLU A 205 -12.35 -5.87 13.46
N VAL A 206 -11.13 -6.08 13.94
CA VAL A 206 -10.15 -7.00 13.35
C VAL A 206 -10.26 -8.37 14.02
N ASP A 207 -10.12 -9.44 13.22
CA ASP A 207 -10.03 -10.80 13.71
C ASP A 207 -9.00 -10.90 14.86
N PRO A 208 -9.42 -11.30 16.08
CA PRO A 208 -8.55 -11.40 17.24
C PRO A 208 -7.31 -12.27 17.02
N ALA A 209 -7.36 -13.23 16.10
CA ALA A 209 -6.22 -14.07 15.75
C ALA A 209 -5.00 -13.26 15.25
N TRP A 210 -5.24 -12.10 14.64
CA TRP A 210 -4.17 -11.23 14.12
C TRP A 210 -3.49 -10.34 15.16
N ARG A 211 -4.11 -10.17 16.35
CA ARG A 211 -3.52 -9.36 17.44
C ARG A 211 -2.20 -9.91 17.96
N ARG A 212 -1.96 -11.22 17.82
CA ARG A 212 -0.69 -11.84 18.19
C ARG A 212 0.46 -11.44 17.27
N HIS A 213 0.15 -11.00 16.05
CA HIS A 213 1.15 -10.58 15.07
C HIS A 213 1.49 -9.11 15.30
N PHE A 214 0.49 -8.23 15.42
CA PHE A 214 0.72 -6.79 15.50
C PHE A 214 0.38 -6.23 16.89
N PRO A 215 1.38 -5.73 17.66
CA PRO A 215 1.17 -5.16 18.99
C PRO A 215 0.16 -4.00 19.01
N VAL A 216 0.11 -3.20 17.93
CA VAL A 216 -0.80 -2.04 17.80
C VAL A 216 -2.29 -2.42 17.75
N LEU A 217 -2.61 -3.71 17.61
CA LEU A 217 -3.98 -4.23 17.62
C LEU A 217 -4.46 -4.66 19.03
N ALA A 218 -3.56 -4.70 20.03
CA ALA A 218 -3.85 -5.17 21.38
C ALA A 218 -4.61 -4.16 22.25
#